data_AF-A0A1S8LRH3-F1
#
_entry.id   AF-A0A1S8LRH3-F1
#
_cell.length_a   1.000
_cell.length_b   1.000
_cell.length_c   1.000
_cell.angle_alpha   90.00
_cell.angle_beta   90.00
_cell.angle_gamma   90.00
#
_symmetry.space_group_name_H-M   'P 1'
#
loop_
_entity.id
_entity.type
_entity.pdbx_description
1 polymer ?
#
loop_
_entity_poly.entity_id
_entity_poly.type
_entity_poly.pdbx_seq_one_letter_code
_entity_poly.pdbx_strand_id
1 'polypeptide(L)'
;MQIKYKDDKSIESRIKRYFDDLKKIEIYKSKLKYFEDNKYLITNDINQDVKDIKAAITKMEFKNKDVELIIKNLNSEEKIYVESRYKDELSIVKVKEKLYMSKNTYYKVRKNVIEKVRKLVL
;
A
#
# COMPACT_ATOMS: atom_id res chain seq x y z
N MET A 1 10.63 3.11 29.23
CA MET A 1 10.73 3.15 27.76
C MET A 1 9.50 3.89 27.24
N GLN A 2 9.62 5.14 26.81
CA GLN A 2 8.45 5.92 26.35
C GLN A 2 8.03 5.42 24.96
N ILE A 3 6.81 4.90 24.84
CA ILE A 3 6.21 4.52 23.56
C ILE A 3 6.00 5.82 22.77
N LYS A 4 6.83 6.06 21.75
CA LYS A 4 6.68 7.21 20.86
C LYS A 4 5.45 6.95 19.99
N TYR A 5 4.31 7.53 20.36
CA TYR A 5 3.09 7.44 19.56
C TYR A 5 3.37 8.00 18.16
N LYS A 6 3.27 7.13 17.14
CA LYS A 6 3.27 7.54 15.73
C LYS A 6 2.04 8.43 15.48
N ASP A 7 2.28 9.66 15.06
CA ASP A 7 1.22 10.62 14.75
C ASP A 7 0.37 10.11 13.56
N ASP A 8 -0.87 10.60 13.46
CA ASP A 8 -1.82 10.20 12.40
C ASP A 8 -1.22 10.30 11.00
N LYS A 9 -0.46 11.36 10.68
CA LYS A 9 0.11 11.56 9.33
C LYS A 9 1.15 10.49 9.02
N SER A 10 1.92 10.06 10.01
CA SER A 10 2.90 8.98 9.82
C SER A 10 2.23 7.64 9.49
N ILE A 11 1.09 7.34 10.10
CA ILE A 11 0.29 6.14 9.83
C ILE A 11 -0.37 6.24 8.44
N GLU A 12 -0.94 7.40 8.10
CA GLU A 12 -1.49 7.62 6.75
C GLU A 12 -0.42 7.52 5.67
N SER A 13 0.78 8.05 5.93
CA SER A 13 1.93 7.91 5.02
C SER A 13 2.35 6.45 4.86
N ARG A 14 2.19 5.64 5.91
CA ARG A 14 2.46 4.20 5.86
C ARG A 14 1.45 3.46 4.99
N ILE A 15 0.16 3.80 5.08
CA ILE A 15 -0.89 3.26 4.22
C ILE A 15 -0.69 3.71 2.76
N LYS A 16 -0.35 4.97 2.53
CA LYS A 16 -0.04 5.47 1.18
C LYS A 16 1.11 4.69 0.55
N ARG A 17 2.24 4.58 1.27
CA ARG A 17 3.42 3.83 0.80
C ARG A 17 3.12 2.37 0.49
N TYR A 18 2.18 1.75 1.21
CA TYR A 18 1.73 0.39 0.89
C TYR A 18 1.17 0.31 -0.54
N PHE A 19 0.27 1.22 -0.92
CA PHE A 19 -0.28 1.24 -2.29
C PHE A 19 0.75 1.66 -3.33
N ASP A 20 1.65 2.59 -3.01
CA ASP A 20 2.74 2.97 -3.91
C ASP A 20 3.68 1.78 -4.19
N ASP A 21 4.04 1.03 -3.13
CA ASP A 21 4.86 -0.18 -3.24
C ASP A 21 4.13 -1.27 -4.07
N LEU A 22 2.80 -1.42 -3.94
CA LEU A 22 2.03 -2.35 -4.78
C LEU A 22 2.10 -1.99 -6.27
N LYS A 23 1.91 -0.72 -6.62
CA LYS A 23 2.06 -0.22 -8.01
C LYS A 23 3.48 -0.52 -8.53
N LYS A 24 4.50 -0.31 -7.69
CA LYS A 24 5.89 -0.58 -8.05
C LYS A 24 6.18 -2.07 -8.24
N ILE A 25 5.64 -2.94 -7.37
CA ILE A 25 5.72 -4.40 -7.52
C ILE A 25 5.11 -4.84 -8.85
N GLU A 26 3.96 -4.28 -9.24
CA GLU A 26 3.30 -4.60 -10.51
C GLU A 26 4.19 -4.24 -11.71
N ILE A 27 4.80 -3.05 -11.71
CA ILE A 27 5.77 -2.64 -12.74
C ILE A 27 6.96 -3.62 -12.79
N TYR A 28 7.49 -4.01 -11.65
CA TYR A 28 8.59 -4.96 -11.56
C TYR A 28 8.22 -6.36 -12.05
N LYS A 29 7.01 -6.85 -11.73
CA LYS A 29 6.50 -8.12 -12.26
C LYS A 29 6.38 -8.08 -13.78
N SER A 30 5.88 -6.98 -14.33
CA SER A 30 5.84 -6.77 -15.79
C SER A 30 7.23 -6.74 -16.42
N LYS A 31 8.22 -6.08 -15.78
CA LYS A 31 9.62 -6.07 -16.26
C LYS A 31 10.24 -7.47 -16.24
N LEU A 32 10.00 -8.25 -15.18
CA LEU A 32 10.46 -9.64 -15.10
C LEU A 32 9.85 -10.51 -16.19
N LYS A 33 8.54 -10.37 -16.43
CA LYS A 33 7.85 -11.07 -17.52
C LYS A 33 8.46 -10.75 -18.88
N TYR A 34 8.72 -9.48 -19.17
CA TYR A 34 9.39 -9.08 -20.41
C TYR A 34 10.76 -9.76 -20.57
N PHE A 35 11.56 -9.84 -19.49
CA PHE A 35 12.84 -10.53 -19.54
C PHE A 35 12.72 -12.03 -19.76
N GLU A 36 11.71 -12.68 -19.17
CA GLU A 36 11.42 -14.09 -19.41
C GLU A 36 11.00 -14.34 -20.87
N ASP A 37 10.10 -13.51 -21.40
CA ASP A 37 9.59 -13.61 -22.77
C ASP A 37 10.66 -13.34 -23.83
N ASN A 38 11.68 -12.51 -23.53
CA ASN A 38 12.73 -12.11 -24.47
C ASN A 38 14.11 -12.70 -24.13
N LYS A 39 14.16 -13.76 -23.32
CA LYS A 39 15.42 -14.34 -22.81
C LYS A 39 16.43 -14.71 -23.90
N TYR A 40 15.96 -15.04 -25.10
CA TYR A 40 16.80 -15.40 -26.26
C TYR A 40 17.44 -14.20 -26.97
N LEU A 41 16.94 -12.98 -26.76
CA LEU A 41 17.48 -11.73 -27.31
C LEU A 41 18.43 -11.02 -26.34
N ILE A 42 18.45 -11.47 -25.09
CA ILE A 42 19.03 -10.76 -23.95
C ILE A 42 20.35 -11.45 -23.54
N THR A 43 21.46 -10.71 -23.56
CA THR A 43 22.79 -11.16 -23.17
C THR A 43 22.98 -11.28 -21.64
N ASN A 44 24.08 -11.93 -21.22
CA ASN A 44 24.38 -12.39 -19.85
C ASN A 44 24.28 -11.36 -18.71
N ASP A 45 24.13 -10.07 -18.98
CA ASP A 45 24.13 -8.97 -17.99
C ASP A 45 22.77 -8.73 -17.30
N ILE A 46 21.67 -9.30 -17.81
CA ILE A 46 20.32 -9.11 -17.24
C ILE A 46 20.06 -9.99 -16.00
N ASN A 47 20.90 -10.99 -15.74
CA ASN A 47 20.75 -11.87 -14.58
C ASN A 47 20.86 -11.10 -13.25
N GLN A 48 21.74 -10.09 -13.18
CA GLN A 48 21.88 -9.26 -11.99
C GLN A 48 20.67 -8.35 -11.80
N ASP A 49 20.19 -7.71 -12.88
CA ASP A 49 18.95 -6.92 -12.91
C ASP A 49 17.73 -7.73 -12.43
N VAL A 50 17.58 -8.97 -12.92
CA VAL A 50 16.49 -9.88 -12.51
C VAL A 50 16.59 -10.20 -11.01
N LYS A 51 17.80 -10.48 -10.51
CA LYS A 51 18.04 -10.77 -9.10
C LYS A 51 17.70 -9.57 -8.23
N ASP A 52 18.10 -8.37 -8.63
CA ASP A 52 17.84 -7.14 -7.89
C ASP A 52 16.36 -6.78 -7.86
N ILE A 53 15.65 -6.97 -8.99
CA ILE A 53 14.20 -6.78 -9.05
C ILE A 53 13.49 -7.77 -8.12
N LYS A 54 13.86 -9.06 -8.14
CA LYS A 54 13.28 -10.08 -7.25
C LYS A 54 13.52 -9.73 -5.78
N ALA A 55 14.74 -9.33 -5.42
CA ALA A 55 15.07 -8.90 -4.06
C ALA A 55 14.25 -7.66 -3.63
N ALA A 56 14.07 -6.69 -4.54
CA ALA A 56 13.26 -5.50 -4.28
C ALA A 56 11.79 -5.84 -4.04
N ILE A 57 11.20 -6.75 -4.84
CA ILE A 57 9.83 -7.24 -4.63
C ILE A 57 9.70 -7.87 -3.25
N THR A 58 10.56 -8.85 -2.92
CA THR A 58 10.51 -9.55 -1.63
C THR A 58 10.66 -8.59 -0.45
N LYS A 59 11.56 -7.60 -0.56
CA LYS A 59 11.74 -6.58 0.48
C LYS A 59 10.48 -5.74 0.67
N MET A 60 9.83 -5.32 -0.41
CA MET A 60 8.58 -4.54 -0.35
C MET A 60 7.43 -5.37 0.22
N GLU A 61 7.25 -6.61 -0.24
CA GLU A 61 6.21 -7.52 0.25
C GLU A 61 6.39 -7.81 1.75
N PHE A 62 7.60 -8.16 2.19
CA PHE A 62 7.88 -8.39 3.60
C PHE A 62 7.64 -7.14 4.45
N LYS A 63 8.16 -6.00 3.98
CA LYS A 63 7.95 -4.71 4.65
C LYS A 63 6.47 -4.38 4.79
N ASN A 64 5.59 -4.83 3.90
CA ASN A 64 4.20 -4.38 3.86
C ASN A 64 3.18 -5.38 4.44
N LYS A 65 3.66 -6.53 4.93
CA LYS A 65 2.83 -7.62 5.43
C LYS A 65 1.92 -7.23 6.60
N ASP A 66 2.39 -6.33 7.47
CA ASP A 66 1.65 -5.76 8.59
C ASP A 66 0.43 -4.95 8.12
N VAL A 67 0.65 -4.02 7.18
CA VAL A 67 -0.39 -3.15 6.62
C VAL A 67 -1.36 -3.97 5.76
N GLU A 68 -0.84 -4.92 4.98
CA GLU A 68 -1.65 -5.82 4.16
C GLU A 68 -2.66 -6.61 5.01
N LEU A 69 -2.21 -7.16 6.15
CA LEU A 69 -3.07 -7.90 7.07
C LEU A 69 -4.19 -7.02 7.62
N ILE A 70 -3.91 -5.75 7.97
CA ILE A 70 -4.96 -4.83 8.41
C ILE A 70 -5.95 -4.56 7.30
N ILE A 71 -5.48 -4.20 6.11
CA ILE A 71 -6.34 -3.83 4.99
C ILE A 71 -7.26 -4.98 4.59
N LYS A 72 -6.78 -6.23 4.66
CA LYS A 72 -7.61 -7.43 4.43
C LYS A 72 -8.72 -7.62 5.47
N ASN A 73 -8.51 -7.15 6.70
CA ASN A 73 -9.44 -7.28 7.82
C ASN A 73 -10.28 -6.02 8.08
N LEU A 74 -10.18 -4.99 7.23
CA LEU A 74 -11.07 -3.84 7.29
C LEU A 74 -12.48 -4.24 6.90
N ASN A 75 -13.48 -3.58 7.49
CA ASN A 75 -14.85 -3.73 7.01
C ASN A 75 -15.02 -3.08 5.63
N SER A 76 -16.14 -3.32 4.96
CA SER A 76 -16.38 -2.83 3.60
C SER A 76 -16.25 -1.31 3.46
N GLU A 77 -16.79 -0.55 4.42
CA GLU A 77 -16.74 0.92 4.40
C GLU A 77 -15.30 1.43 4.56
N GLU A 78 -14.56 0.90 5.52
CA GLU A 78 -13.15 1.23 5.77
C GLU A 78 -12.27 0.85 4.58
N LYS A 79 -12.53 -0.31 3.96
CA LYS A 79 -11.78 -0.77 2.78
C LYS A 79 -11.99 0.16 1.59
N ILE A 80 -13.24 0.52 1.30
CA ILE A 80 -13.56 1.48 0.22
C ILE A 80 -12.94 2.84 0.53
N TYR A 81 -12.97 3.30 1.78
CA TYR A 81 -12.30 4.54 2.20
C TYR A 81 -10.80 4.47 1.92
N VAL A 82 -10.12 3.40 2.35
CA VAL A 82 -8.67 3.24 2.21
C VAL A 82 -8.26 3.18 0.73
N GLU A 83 -8.94 2.37 -0.07
CA GLU A 83 -8.69 2.28 -1.50
C GLU A 83 -8.94 3.63 -2.18
N SER A 84 -10.08 4.26 -1.93
CA SER A 84 -10.42 5.54 -2.55
C SER A 84 -9.44 6.65 -2.16
N ARG A 85 -9.01 6.70 -0.89
CA ARG A 85 -8.17 7.79 -0.38
C ARG A 85 -6.70 7.63 -0.73
N TYR A 86 -6.18 6.39 -0.72
CA TYR A 86 -4.74 6.13 -0.82
C TYR A 86 -4.33 5.32 -2.05
N LYS A 87 -5.20 4.49 -2.64
CA LYS A 87 -4.93 3.79 -3.91
C LYS A 87 -5.29 4.68 -5.10
N ASP A 88 -6.52 5.20 -5.09
CA ASP A 88 -7.08 6.06 -6.15
C ASP A 88 -6.74 7.55 -5.91
N GLU A 89 -6.18 7.88 -4.74
CA GLU A 89 -5.74 9.22 -4.36
C GLU A 89 -6.84 10.30 -4.43
N LEU A 90 -8.10 9.91 -4.21
CA LEU A 90 -9.23 10.83 -4.24
C LEU A 90 -9.16 11.86 -3.11
N SER A 91 -9.66 13.07 -3.40
CA SER A 91 -9.83 14.11 -2.39
C SER A 91 -10.87 13.70 -1.34
N ILE A 92 -10.81 14.33 -0.17
CA ILE A 92 -11.78 14.11 0.91
C ILE A 92 -13.23 14.25 0.41
N VAL A 93 -13.47 15.26 -0.42
CA VAL A 93 -14.80 15.53 -1.01
C VAL A 93 -15.27 14.35 -1.87
N LYS A 94 -14.41 13.88 -2.79
CA LYS A 94 -14.74 12.75 -3.67
C LYS A 94 -14.94 11.44 -2.92
N VAL A 95 -14.15 11.18 -1.87
CA VAL A 95 -14.34 9.99 -1.01
C VAL A 95 -15.69 10.05 -0.30
N LYS A 96 -16.09 11.22 0.22
CA LYS A 96 -17.38 11.42 0.87
C LYS A 96 -18.55 11.20 -0.08
N GLU A 97 -18.45 11.72 -1.31
CA GLU A 97 -19.45 11.54 -2.36
C GLU A 97 -19.58 10.06 -2.74
N LYS A 98 -18.46 9.38 -2.97
CA LYS A 98 -18.41 7.95 -3.34
C LYS A 98 -19.04 7.03 -2.29
N LEU A 99 -18.91 7.38 -1.01
CA LEU A 99 -19.46 6.62 0.11
C LEU A 99 -20.79 7.18 0.65
N TYR A 100 -21.35 8.21 0.03
CA TYR A 100 -22.57 8.89 0.50
C TYR A 100 -22.53 9.25 1.99
N MET A 101 -21.38 9.73 2.48
CA MET A 101 -21.14 9.93 3.92
C MET A 101 -21.01 11.39 4.35
N SER A 102 -21.45 11.68 5.57
CA SER A 102 -21.28 12.99 6.20
C SER A 102 -19.80 13.29 6.52
N LYS A 103 -19.48 14.57 6.79
CA LYS A 103 -18.14 14.97 7.26
C LYS A 103 -17.75 14.23 8.55
N ASN A 104 -18.67 14.08 9.50
CA ASN A 104 -18.40 13.44 10.78
C ASN A 104 -18.15 11.93 10.60
N THR A 105 -18.96 11.28 9.76
CA THR A 105 -18.80 9.87 9.41
C THR A 105 -17.43 9.63 8.76
N TYR A 106 -17.02 10.48 7.82
CA TYR A 106 -15.69 10.42 7.20
C TYR A 106 -14.56 10.41 8.22
N TYR A 107 -14.55 11.38 9.15
CA TYR A 107 -13.48 11.47 10.13
C TYR A 107 -13.51 10.32 11.15
N LYS A 108 -14.68 9.75 11.43
CA LYS A 108 -14.81 8.54 12.26
C LYS A 108 -14.19 7.33 11.56
N VAL A 109 -14.50 7.11 10.28
CA VAL A 109 -13.91 6.02 9.47
C VAL A 109 -12.39 6.19 9.37
N ARG A 110 -11.91 7.40 9.05
CA ARG A 110 -10.47 7.72 9.03
C ARG A 110 -9.80 7.36 10.36
N LYS A 111 -10.38 7.79 11.48
CA LYS A 111 -9.82 7.52 12.81
C LYS A 111 -9.75 6.03 13.11
N ASN A 112 -10.82 5.28 12.82
CA ASN A 112 -10.86 3.83 13.04
C ASN A 112 -9.77 3.10 12.25
N VAL A 113 -9.59 3.46 10.97
CA VAL A 113 -8.54 2.88 10.12
C VAL A 113 -7.14 3.19 10.68
N ILE A 114 -6.88 4.45 11.03
CA ILE A 114 -5.59 4.87 11.60
C ILE A 114 -5.30 4.09 12.89
N GLU A 115 -6.28 3.94 13.77
CA GLU A 115 -6.12 3.19 15.02
C GLU A 115 -5.85 1.70 14.78
N LYS A 116 -6.54 1.08 13.82
CA LYS A 116 -6.31 -0.32 13.44
C LYS A 116 -4.89 -0.53 12.91
N VAL A 117 -4.41 0.33 12.03
CA VAL A 117 -3.04 0.26 11.50
C VAL A 117 -2.01 0.55 12.59
N ARG A 118 -2.27 1.56 13.44
CA ARG A 118 -1.37 1.93 14.55
C ARG A 118 -1.11 0.76 15.50
N LYS A 119 -2.12 -0.06 15.81
CA LYS A 119 -2.02 -1.19 16.74
C LYS A 119 -1.09 -2.33 16.29
N LEU A 120 -0.79 -2.45 15.00
CA LEU A 120 0.14 -3.48 14.48
C LEU A 120 1.50 -2.92 14.06
N VAL A 121 1.63 -1.60 13.96
CA VAL A 121 2.85 -0.90 13.52
C VAL A 121 3.69 -0.40 14.71
N LEU A 122 3.19 -0.60 15.94
CA LEU A 122 3.83 -0.35 17.25
C LEU A 122 3.73 -1.62 18.09
#